data_AF-A0A497H942-F1
#
_entry.id   AF-A0A497H942-F1
#
_cell.length_a   1.000
_cell.length_b   1.000
_cell.length_c   1.000
_cell.angle_alpha   90.00
_cell.angle_beta   90.00
_cell.angle_gamma   90.00
#
_symmetry.space_group_name_H-M   'P 1'
#
loop_
_entity.id
_entity.type
_entity.pdbx_description
1 polymer ?
#
loop_
_entity_poly.entity_id
_entity_poly.type
_entity_poly.pdbx_seq_one_letter_code
_entity_poly.pdbx_strand_id
1 'polypeptide(L)'
;MGESSDTSIKEAIEELLQTSIFKNVARRNDPEFARKLAMWLVRYILIASSMKESLKINLEEILLNLHGDRFKKIVEITERTFNMVKRDSENYRNYIW
;
A
#
# COMPACT_ATOMS: atom_id res chain seq x y z
N MET A 1 31.09 3.71 -6.91
CA MET A 1 30.18 3.52 -5.76
C MET A 1 28.77 3.75 -6.25
N GLY A 2 27.98 2.70 -6.45
CA GLY A 2 26.62 2.83 -6.97
C GLY A 2 26.01 1.47 -7.35
N GLU A 3 25.70 0.63 -6.36
CA GLU A 3 25.01 -0.65 -6.58
C GLU A 3 24.02 -1.02 -5.46
N SER A 4 23.72 -0.15 -4.49
CA SER A 4 22.90 -0.51 -3.33
C SER A 4 21.42 -0.13 -3.41
N SER A 5 20.94 0.51 -4.48
CA SER A 5 19.53 0.93 -4.60
C SER A 5 18.64 -0.04 -5.36
N ASP A 6 19.19 -0.86 -6.26
CA ASP A 6 18.38 -1.73 -7.14
C ASP A 6 17.90 -3.00 -6.44
N THR A 7 18.70 -3.55 -5.51
CA THR A 7 18.35 -4.76 -4.76
C THR A 7 17.11 -4.54 -3.90
N SER A 8 17.00 -3.38 -3.22
CA SER A 8 15.89 -3.08 -2.30
C SER A 8 14.55 -2.87 -3.01
N ILE A 9 14.54 -2.30 -4.22
CA ILE A 9 13.31 -2.13 -5.02
C ILE A 9 12.80 -3.48 -5.50
N LYS A 10 13.70 -4.34 -5.99
CA LYS A 10 13.34 -5.68 -6.44
C LYS A 10 12.78 -6.52 -5.29
N GLU A 11 13.43 -6.50 -4.13
CA GLU A 11 12.97 -7.17 -2.92
C GLU A 11 11.58 -6.67 -2.49
N ALA A 12 11.34 -5.35 -2.46
CA ALA A 12 10.03 -4.80 -2.12
C ALA A 12 8.91 -5.25 -3.07
N ILE A 13 9.20 -5.38 -4.37
CA ILE A 13 8.24 -5.92 -5.35
C ILE A 13 7.96 -7.40 -5.06
N GLU A 14 9.00 -8.19 -4.79
CA GLU A 14 8.85 -9.61 -4.48
C GLU A 14 8.04 -9.82 -3.18
N GLU A 15 8.31 -9.04 -2.14
CA GLU A 15 7.54 -9.05 -0.90
C GLU A 15 6.07 -8.72 -1.13
N LEU A 16 5.77 -7.66 -1.91
CA LEU A 16 4.40 -7.30 -2.28
C LEU A 16 3.69 -8.46 -2.98
N LEU A 17 4.36 -9.14 -3.90
CA LEU A 17 3.80 -10.29 -4.62
C LEU A 17 3.54 -11.49 -3.71
N GLN A 18 4.25 -11.60 -2.58
CA GLN A 18 3.99 -12.64 -1.59
C GLN A 18 2.80 -12.36 -0.67
N THR A 19 2.25 -11.14 -0.68
CA THR A 19 1.07 -10.79 0.13
C THR A 19 -0.19 -11.53 -0.32
N SER A 20 -1.12 -11.77 0.61
CA SER A 20 -2.42 -12.38 0.32
C SER A 20 -3.24 -11.56 -0.68
N ILE A 21 -3.09 -10.24 -0.69
CA ILE A 21 -3.75 -9.33 -1.63
C ILE A 21 -3.26 -9.61 -3.05
N PHE A 22 -1.95 -9.59 -3.29
CA PHE A 22 -1.40 -9.80 -4.62
C PHE A 22 -1.54 -11.24 -5.11
N LYS A 23 -1.45 -12.24 -4.22
CA LYS A 23 -1.78 -13.63 -4.55
C LYS A 23 -3.24 -13.77 -5.03
N ASN A 24 -4.17 -13.08 -4.38
CA ASN A 24 -5.57 -13.05 -4.82
C ASN A 24 -5.77 -12.31 -6.16
N VAL A 25 -5.07 -11.20 -6.37
CA VAL A 25 -5.10 -10.45 -7.64
C VAL A 25 -4.55 -11.30 -8.79
N ALA A 26 -3.41 -11.97 -8.59
CA ALA A 26 -2.78 -12.86 -9.56
C ALA A 26 -3.70 -14.02 -9.95
N ARG A 27 -4.41 -14.60 -8.98
CA ARG A 27 -5.37 -15.69 -9.22
C ARG A 27 -6.60 -15.25 -10.02
N ARG A 28 -7.03 -13.99 -9.88
CA ARG A 28 -8.27 -13.48 -10.50
C ARG A 28 -8.08 -12.87 -11.89
N ASN A 29 -6.90 -12.31 -12.16
CA ASN A 29 -6.63 -11.61 -13.41
C ASN A 29 -5.57 -12.37 -14.21
N ASP A 30 -4.32 -12.33 -13.75
CA ASP A 30 -3.20 -13.18 -14.14
C ASP A 30 -1.93 -12.74 -13.35
N PRO A 31 -0.88 -13.58 -13.29
CA PRO A 31 0.36 -13.24 -12.56
C PRO A 31 1.13 -12.02 -13.12
N GLU A 32 1.04 -11.77 -14.44
CA GLU A 32 1.76 -10.66 -15.07
C GLU A 32 1.12 -9.32 -14.72
N PHE A 33 -0.22 -9.25 -14.69
CA PHE A 33 -0.96 -8.10 -14.20
C PHE A 33 -0.61 -7.79 -12.74
N ALA A 34 -0.58 -8.81 -11.87
CA ALA A 34 -0.19 -8.62 -10.46
C ALA A 34 1.24 -8.09 -10.33
N ARG A 35 2.18 -8.61 -11.13
CA ARG A 35 3.57 -8.11 -11.18
C ARG A 35 3.65 -6.66 -11.63
N LYS A 36 2.94 -6.29 -12.70
CA LYS A 36 2.86 -4.92 -13.19
C LYS A 36 2.29 -4.00 -12.11
N LEU A 37 1.21 -4.41 -11.45
CA LEU A 37 0.59 -3.65 -10.37
C LEU A 37 1.54 -3.43 -9.19
N ALA A 38 2.33 -4.43 -8.79
CA ALA A 38 3.30 -4.30 -7.71
C ALA A 38 4.39 -3.28 -8.05
N MET A 39 4.90 -3.33 -9.29
CA MET A 39 5.86 -2.33 -9.79
C MET A 39 5.27 -0.91 -9.78
N TRP A 40 4.02 -0.75 -10.21
CA TRP A 40 3.32 0.54 -10.16
C TRP A 40 3.17 1.06 -8.74
N LEU A 41 2.82 0.19 -7.79
CA LEU A 41 2.67 0.55 -6.39
C LEU A 41 3.98 1.07 -5.79
N VAL A 42 5.09 0.34 -6.00
CA VAL A 42 6.42 0.75 -5.51
C VAL A 42 6.84 2.09 -6.11
N ARG A 43 6.65 2.29 -7.43
CA ARG A 43 6.91 3.59 -8.07
C ARG A 43 6.10 4.72 -7.42
N TYR A 44 4.83 4.46 -7.15
CA TYR A 44 3.94 5.47 -6.57
C TYR A 44 4.37 5.85 -5.15
N ILE A 45 4.78 4.86 -4.33
CA ILE A 45 5.31 5.10 -2.99
C ILE A 45 6.59 5.95 -3.04
N LEU A 46 7.53 5.64 -3.95
CA LEU A 46 8.76 6.40 -4.10
C LEU A 46 8.50 7.85 -4.53
N ILE A 47 7.59 8.06 -5.48
CA ILE A 47 7.16 9.40 -5.92
C ILE A 47 6.51 10.16 -4.75
N ALA A 48 5.59 9.52 -4.04
CA ALA A 48 4.93 10.10 -2.87
C ALA A 48 5.93 10.50 -1.77
N SER A 49 6.90 9.64 -1.46
CA SER A 49 7.96 9.92 -0.49
C SER A 49 8.79 11.12 -0.92
N SER A 50 9.23 11.14 -2.18
CA SER A 50 10.00 12.25 -2.76
C SER A 50 9.24 13.57 -2.74
N MET A 51 7.93 13.56 -3.06
CA MET A 51 7.07 14.73 -3.00
C MET A 51 6.92 15.26 -1.57
N LYS A 52 6.76 14.37 -0.58
CA LYS A 52 6.65 14.76 0.82
C LYS A 52 7.94 15.42 1.31
N GLU A 53 9.09 14.83 0.98
CA GLU A 53 10.41 15.34 1.36
C GLU A 53 10.75 16.66 0.67
N SER A 54 10.53 16.75 -0.65
CA SER A 54 11.03 17.85 -1.47
C SER A 54 10.07 19.04 -1.52
N LEU A 55 8.77 18.80 -1.54
CA LEU A 55 7.77 19.84 -1.81
C LEU A 55 6.92 20.18 -0.57
N LYS A 56 7.10 19.45 0.55
CA LYS A 56 6.24 19.53 1.75
C LYS A 56 4.74 19.39 1.45
N ILE A 57 4.41 18.84 0.29
CA ILE A 57 3.06 18.70 -0.21
C ILE A 57 2.32 17.65 0.65
N ASN A 58 1.07 17.94 0.96
CA ASN A 58 0.18 16.95 1.54
C ASN A 58 -0.41 16.05 0.43
N LEU A 59 0.13 14.84 0.30
CA LEU A 59 -0.32 13.87 -0.70
C LEU A 59 -1.81 13.56 -0.57
N GLU A 60 -2.35 13.48 0.65
CA GLU A 60 -3.76 13.23 0.89
C GLU A 60 -4.62 14.35 0.33
N GLU A 61 -4.18 15.60 0.47
CA GLU A 61 -4.86 16.77 -0.08
C GLU A 61 -4.85 16.76 -1.61
N ILE A 62 -3.72 16.39 -2.23
CA ILE A 62 -3.65 16.24 -3.70
C ILE A 62 -4.56 15.12 -4.18
N LEU A 63 -4.51 13.95 -3.55
CA LEU A 63 -5.34 12.80 -3.93
C LEU A 63 -6.81 13.11 -3.72
N LEU A 64 -7.15 13.83 -2.65
CA LEU A 64 -8.50 14.33 -2.42
C LEU A 64 -8.93 15.32 -3.50
N ASN A 65 -8.08 16.27 -3.88
CA ASN A 65 -8.39 17.24 -4.92
C ASN A 65 -8.55 16.59 -6.30
N LEU A 66 -7.77 15.54 -6.61
CA LEU A 66 -7.82 14.84 -7.90
C LEU A 66 -8.98 13.84 -8.00
N HIS A 67 -9.29 13.13 -6.92
CA HIS A 67 -10.21 11.99 -6.95
C HIS A 67 -11.49 12.19 -6.13
N GLY A 68 -11.58 13.28 -5.36
CA GLY A 68 -12.78 13.72 -4.65
C GLY A 68 -13.39 12.65 -3.77
N ASP A 69 -14.71 12.45 -3.93
CA ASP A 69 -15.49 11.52 -3.11
C ASP A 69 -15.09 10.05 -3.27
N ARG A 70 -14.49 9.67 -4.41
CA ARG A 70 -13.98 8.31 -4.59
C ARG A 70 -12.81 8.03 -3.65
N PHE A 71 -11.90 9.00 -3.49
CA PHE A 71 -10.79 8.88 -2.55
C PHE A 71 -11.28 8.85 -1.11
N LYS A 72 -12.21 9.75 -0.73
CA LYS A 72 -12.85 9.73 0.60
C LYS A 72 -13.44 8.36 0.95
N LYS A 73 -14.17 7.76 0.01
CA LYS A 73 -14.79 6.44 0.23
C LYS A 73 -13.76 5.33 0.39
N ILE A 74 -12.65 5.38 -0.35
CA ILE A 74 -11.55 4.42 -0.19
C ILE A 74 -10.92 4.59 1.19
N VAL A 75 -10.59 5.82 1.60
CA VAL A 75 -10.06 6.13 2.92
C VAL A 75 -10.97 5.59 4.01
N GLU A 76 -12.26 5.91 3.96
CA GLU A 76 -13.26 5.48 4.94
C GLU A 76 -13.33 3.95 5.06
N ILE A 77 -13.38 3.22 3.93
CA ILE A 77 -13.42 1.75 3.94
C ILE A 77 -12.13 1.19 4.56
N THR A 78 -10.97 1.74 4.19
CA THR A 78 -9.69 1.28 4.72
C THR A 78 -9.56 1.56 6.22
N GLU A 79 -9.92 2.76 6.69
CA GLU A 79 -9.88 3.13 8.11
C GLU A 79 -10.82 2.27 8.96
N ARG A 80 -12.06 2.05 8.50
CA ARG A 80 -12.99 1.13 9.18
C ARG A 80 -12.39 -0.27 9.33
N THR A 81 -11.77 -0.77 8.25
CA THR A 81 -11.13 -2.09 8.26
C THR A 81 -9.96 -2.15 9.25
N PHE A 82 -9.08 -1.14 9.27
CA PHE A 82 -7.97 -1.05 10.23
C PHE A 82 -8.45 -0.97 11.68
N ASN A 83 -9.47 -0.18 11.95
CA ASN A 83 -10.03 -0.02 13.30
C ASN A 83 -10.71 -1.30 13.81
N MET A 84 -11.38 -2.05 12.93
CA MET A 84 -11.94 -3.36 13.28
C MET A 84 -10.84 -4.37 13.63
N VAL A 85 -9.80 -4.48 12.79
CA VAL A 85 -8.66 -5.37 13.04
C VAL A 85 -7.96 -5.04 14.37
N LYS A 86 -7.79 -3.75 14.69
CA LYS A 86 -7.19 -3.31 15.96
C LYS A 86 -8.03 -3.76 17.16
N ARG A 87 -9.35 -3.52 17.14
CA ARG A 87 -10.26 -3.95 18.22
C ARG A 87 -10.27 -5.46 18.41
N ASP A 88 -10.28 -6.22 17.31
CA ASP A 88 -10.25 -7.68 17.39
C ASP A 88 -8.93 -8.16 18.00
N SER A 89 -7.79 -7.56 17.64
CA SER A 89 -6.50 -7.91 18.24
C SER A 89 -6.40 -7.58 19.74
N GLU A 90 -7.01 -6.47 20.18
CA GLU A 90 -7.07 -6.07 21.59
C GLU A 90 -7.97 -7.00 22.39
N ASN A 91 -9.10 -7.41 21.82
CA ASN A 91 -9.98 -8.41 22.42
C ASN A 91 -9.31 -9.78 22.53
N TYR A 92 -8.59 -10.25 21.50
CA TYR A 92 -7.86 -11.52 21.54
C TYR A 92 -6.76 -11.55 22.61
N ARG A 93 -6.07 -10.43 22.88
CA ARG A 93 -5.09 -10.35 24.00
C ARG A 93 -5.74 -10.50 25.38
N ASN A 94 -7.01 -10.15 25.53
CA ASN A 94 -7.72 -10.25 26.81
C ASN A 94 -8.26 -11.68 27.10
N TYR A 95 -8.17 -12.62 26.15
CA TYR A 95 -8.62 -14.01 26.30
C TYR A 95 -7.48 -15.03 26.51
N ILE A 96 -6.23 -14.59 26.54
CA ILE A 96 -5.10 -15.44 26.96
C ILE A 96 -4.85 -15.16 28.45
N TRP A 97 -5.54 -15.90 29.30
CA TRP A 97 -5.34 -15.95 30.75
C TRP A 97 -4.93 -17.37 31.15
#